data_AF-A0AA47I7Y1-F1
#
_entry.id   AF-A0AA47I7Y1-F1
#
_cell.length_a   1.000
_cell.length_b   1.000
_cell.length_c   1.000
_cell.angle_alpha   90.00
_cell.angle_beta   90.00
_cell.angle_gamma   90.00
#
_symmetry.space_group_name_H-M   'P 1'
#
loop_
_entity.id
_entity.type
_entity.pdbx_description
1 polymer ?
#
loop_
_entity_poly.entity_id
_entity_poly.type
_entity_poly.pdbx_seq_one_letter_code
_entity_poly.pdbx_strand_id
1 'polypeptide(L)'
;MHKNKMKIRESSKPNSIIEEMKPDEYKGNIVVDFSNPFSLYSCAVKGVFTNYLRSKNDIFDNYQKIFNQVLKYFSENTFNDMRSRKKETHTHEIKDQDKIDIVKKILKELISCQAQSTIKVDTIVKNLVADADLWQLSYPNGMRFIGSRNGNVMTLFFVDYHHLIYPNKNYNNKDFFSYKCCLMNELKNELAESEIASDVQNND
;
A
#
# COMPACT_ATOMS: atom_id res chain seq x y z
N MET A 1 -18.81 2.64 -76.41
CA MET A 1 -19.04 2.36 -74.96
C MET A 1 -17.94 3.02 -74.14
N HIS A 2 -18.23 4.15 -73.48
CA HIS A 2 -17.29 4.84 -72.59
C HIS A 2 -17.33 4.20 -71.20
N LYS A 3 -16.21 3.68 -70.71
CA LYS A 3 -16.09 3.19 -69.32
C LYS A 3 -15.69 4.37 -68.43
N ASN A 4 -16.63 4.89 -67.64
CA ASN A 4 -16.32 5.81 -66.56
C ASN A 4 -15.58 5.07 -65.44
N LYS A 5 -14.34 5.46 -65.14
CA LYS A 5 -13.62 5.02 -63.94
C LYS A 5 -14.14 5.83 -62.75
N MET A 6 -14.80 5.16 -61.81
CA MET A 6 -15.11 5.72 -60.48
C MET A 6 -13.80 6.03 -59.75
N LYS A 7 -13.59 7.29 -59.36
CA LYS A 7 -12.55 7.67 -58.41
C LYS A 7 -13.05 7.40 -56.99
N ILE A 8 -12.48 6.40 -56.33
CA ILE A 8 -12.63 6.19 -54.88
C ILE A 8 -11.85 7.31 -54.18
N ARG A 9 -12.52 8.07 -53.30
CA ARG A 9 -11.87 9.05 -52.42
C ARG A 9 -11.58 8.37 -51.09
N GLU A 10 -10.31 8.06 -50.82
CA GLU A 10 -9.78 7.94 -49.46
C GLU A 10 -9.48 9.36 -48.94
N SER A 11 -9.64 9.75 -47.69
CA SER A 11 -10.05 9.12 -46.44
C SER A 11 -10.52 10.26 -45.53
N SER A 12 -11.67 10.13 -44.86
CA SER A 12 -11.98 11.01 -43.74
C SER A 12 -11.05 10.61 -42.59
N LYS A 13 -10.28 11.58 -42.08
CA LYS A 13 -9.41 11.41 -40.91
C LYS A 13 -10.15 10.66 -39.80
N PRO A 14 -9.51 9.70 -39.11
CA PRO A 14 -10.14 9.06 -37.97
C PRO A 14 -10.55 10.14 -36.98
N ASN A 15 -11.81 10.12 -36.54
CA ASN A 15 -12.27 10.94 -35.44
C ASN A 15 -11.30 10.72 -34.28
N SER A 16 -10.81 11.83 -33.71
CA SER A 16 -9.97 11.81 -32.52
C SER A 16 -10.53 10.81 -31.51
N ILE A 17 -9.67 9.90 -31.07
CA ILE A 17 -9.95 9.01 -29.93
C ILE A 17 -10.48 9.94 -28.83
N ILE A 18 -11.70 9.68 -28.38
CA ILE A 18 -12.28 10.37 -27.23
C ILE A 18 -11.25 10.19 -26.12
N GLU A 19 -10.61 11.29 -25.70
CA GLU A 19 -9.74 11.25 -24.52
C GLU A 19 -10.54 10.57 -23.42
N GLU A 20 -10.04 9.44 -22.91
CA GLU A 20 -10.63 8.80 -21.76
C GLU A 20 -10.87 9.89 -20.71
N MET A 21 -12.14 10.08 -20.34
CA MET A 21 -12.48 10.99 -19.25
C MET A 21 -11.66 10.52 -18.06
N LYS A 22 -10.62 11.29 -17.71
CA LYS A 22 -9.94 11.10 -16.44
C LYS A 22 -11.04 11.10 -15.38
N PRO A 23 -11.08 10.09 -14.49
CA PRO A 23 -12.05 10.06 -13.40
C PRO A 23 -12.05 11.45 -12.75
N ASP A 24 -13.24 12.01 -12.53
CA ASP A 24 -13.39 13.32 -11.92
C ASP A 24 -12.41 13.42 -10.75
N GLU A 25 -11.54 14.42 -10.80
CA GLU A 25 -10.51 14.63 -9.80
C GLU A 25 -11.24 14.83 -8.47
N TYR A 26 -11.30 13.78 -7.64
CA TYR A 26 -12.04 13.86 -6.38
C TYR A 26 -11.38 14.93 -5.51
N LYS A 27 -11.98 16.13 -5.52
CA LYS A 27 -11.56 17.28 -4.71
C LYS A 27 -12.11 17.06 -3.31
N GLY A 28 -11.23 16.90 -2.33
CA GLY A 28 -11.65 16.71 -0.95
C GLY A 28 -10.50 16.36 -0.01
N ASN A 29 -10.86 16.21 1.25
CA ASN A 29 -9.95 15.73 2.27
C ASN A 29 -9.63 14.25 2.05
N ILE A 30 -8.51 13.80 2.60
CA ILE A 30 -8.01 12.46 2.37
C ILE A 30 -8.95 11.41 2.98
N VAL A 31 -9.31 10.42 2.16
CA VAL A 31 -9.98 9.20 2.62
C VAL A 31 -8.99 8.06 2.54
N VAL A 32 -8.80 7.32 3.63
CA VAL A 32 -7.98 6.11 3.63
C VAL A 32 -8.88 4.91 3.39
N ASP A 33 -8.58 4.18 2.32
CA ASP A 33 -9.25 2.96 1.93
C ASP A 33 -8.42 1.74 2.38
N PHE A 34 -9.06 0.88 3.20
CA PHE A 34 -8.50 -0.36 3.74
C PHE A 34 -8.99 -1.60 2.98
N SER A 35 -9.59 -1.44 1.79
CA SER A 35 -10.12 -2.55 0.98
C SER A 35 -9.05 -3.58 0.57
N ASN A 36 -7.79 -3.17 0.58
CA ASN A 36 -6.67 -4.05 0.31
C ASN A 36 -6.47 -5.05 1.47
N PRO A 37 -6.56 -6.37 1.25
CA PRO A 37 -6.65 -7.36 2.32
C PRO A 37 -5.41 -7.44 3.22
N PHE A 38 -4.27 -6.91 2.80
CA PHE A 38 -3.02 -6.93 3.56
C PHE A 38 -2.62 -5.58 4.17
N SER A 39 -3.47 -4.54 4.13
CA SER A 39 -3.16 -3.17 4.59
C SER A 39 -2.62 -3.07 6.02
N LEU A 40 -3.03 -3.99 6.89
CA LEU A 40 -2.72 -3.98 8.32
C LEU A 40 -1.87 -5.18 8.76
N TYR A 41 -1.42 -6.01 7.82
CA TYR A 41 -0.56 -7.14 8.13
C TYR A 41 0.90 -6.72 8.30
N SER A 42 1.65 -7.53 9.06
CA SER A 42 3.09 -7.35 9.19
C SER A 42 3.86 -8.29 8.27
N CYS A 43 5.03 -7.82 7.82
CA CYS A 43 6.01 -8.62 7.12
C CYS A 43 7.43 -8.15 7.47
N ALA A 44 8.42 -8.93 7.08
CA ALA A 44 9.82 -8.54 7.20
C ALA A 44 10.57 -8.83 5.90
N VAL A 45 11.18 -7.80 5.32
CA VAL A 45 12.14 -7.96 4.23
C VAL A 45 13.53 -7.88 4.86
N LYS A 46 14.25 -9.00 4.87
CA LYS A 46 15.53 -9.16 5.59
C LYS A 46 16.49 -7.99 5.34
N GLY A 47 16.84 -7.27 6.41
CA GLY A 47 17.80 -6.16 6.39
C GLY A 47 17.30 -4.88 5.71
N VAL A 48 16.02 -4.83 5.29
CA VAL A 48 15.45 -3.71 4.54
C VAL A 48 14.26 -3.09 5.26
N PHE A 49 13.29 -3.91 5.66
CA PHE A 49 12.02 -3.42 6.21
C PHE A 49 11.42 -4.40 7.21
N THR A 50 10.73 -3.87 8.20
CA THR A 50 9.82 -4.59 9.05
C THR A 50 8.76 -3.62 9.54
N ASN A 51 7.53 -4.10 9.68
CA ASN A 51 6.47 -3.40 10.40
C ASN A 51 5.90 -4.27 11.53
N TYR A 52 6.69 -5.24 12.00
CA TYR A 52 6.42 -5.94 13.25
C TYR A 52 6.59 -4.99 14.44
N LEU A 53 5.72 -5.13 15.43
CA LEU A 53 5.75 -4.36 16.67
C LEU A 53 6.38 -5.17 17.80
N ARG A 54 6.81 -4.48 18.86
CA ARG A 54 7.57 -5.12 19.96
C ARG A 54 6.70 -6.06 20.79
N SER A 55 5.45 -5.68 21.03
CA SER A 55 4.57 -6.37 21.98
C SER A 55 3.10 -6.23 21.58
N LYS A 56 2.22 -7.00 22.24
CA LYS A 56 0.76 -6.87 22.08
C LYS A 56 0.25 -5.49 22.54
N ASN A 57 0.87 -4.90 23.56
CA ASN A 57 0.52 -3.56 24.01
C ASN A 57 0.88 -2.52 22.93
N ASP A 58 2.06 -2.65 22.32
CA ASP A 58 2.46 -1.78 21.21
C ASP A 58 1.49 -1.90 20.03
N ILE A 59 0.98 -3.11 19.73
CA ILE A 59 -0.07 -3.30 18.72
C ILE A 59 -1.32 -2.51 19.09
N PHE A 60 -1.84 -2.70 20.30
CA PHE A 60 -3.05 -2.05 20.77
C PHE A 60 -2.92 -0.52 20.72
N ASP A 61 -1.80 0.02 21.22
CA ASP A 61 -1.51 1.45 21.21
C ASP A 61 -1.47 2.02 19.79
N ASN A 62 -0.81 1.31 18.85
CA ASN A 62 -0.77 1.74 17.46
C ASN A 62 -2.16 1.66 16.79
N TYR A 63 -2.98 0.68 17.13
CA TYR A 63 -4.36 0.56 16.63
C TYR A 63 -5.24 1.71 17.12
N GLN A 64 -5.25 1.95 18.42
CA GLN A 64 -5.98 3.08 18.99
C GLN A 64 -5.53 4.39 18.36
N LYS A 65 -4.22 4.55 18.14
CA LYS A 65 -3.67 5.73 17.46
C LYS A 65 -4.14 5.85 16.02
N ILE A 66 -4.14 4.76 15.24
CA ILE A 66 -4.61 4.76 13.85
C ILE A 66 -6.06 5.26 13.80
N PHE A 67 -6.97 4.58 14.49
CA PHE A 67 -8.40 4.81 14.33
C PHE A 67 -8.89 6.07 15.03
N ASN A 68 -8.27 6.50 16.14
CA ASN A 68 -8.73 7.68 16.88
C ASN A 68 -8.02 8.98 16.49
N GLN A 69 -6.80 8.91 15.95
CA GLN A 69 -5.97 10.10 15.72
C GLN A 69 -5.51 10.22 14.27
N VAL A 70 -4.90 9.17 13.72
CA VAL A 70 -4.28 9.23 12.38
C VAL A 70 -5.32 9.42 11.29
N LEU A 71 -6.39 8.64 11.31
CA LEU A 71 -7.46 8.73 10.31
C LEU A 71 -8.17 10.08 10.38
N LYS A 72 -8.46 10.57 11.59
CA LYS A 72 -9.00 11.91 11.79
C LYS A 72 -8.09 12.97 11.18
N TYR A 73 -6.80 12.93 11.50
CA TYR A 73 -5.79 13.85 10.95
C TYR A 73 -5.78 13.85 9.43
N PHE A 74 -5.82 12.69 8.76
CA PHE A 74 -5.90 12.65 7.30
C PHE A 74 -7.23 13.19 6.77
N SER A 75 -8.36 12.86 7.41
CA SER A 75 -9.69 13.32 7.00
C SER A 75 -9.94 14.83 7.16
N GLU A 76 -9.08 15.53 7.90
CA GLU A 76 -9.13 16.98 8.09
C GLU A 76 -8.21 17.74 7.13
N ASN A 77 -7.44 17.05 6.29
CA ASN A 77 -6.46 17.65 5.40
C ASN A 77 -6.59 17.14 3.96
N THR A 78 -6.20 17.96 2.99
CA THR A 78 -5.99 17.51 1.62
C THR A 78 -4.54 17.05 1.40
N PHE A 79 -4.29 16.30 0.32
CA PHE A 79 -2.93 15.96 -0.10
C PHE A 79 -2.05 17.19 -0.32
N ASN A 80 -2.61 18.28 -0.85
CA ASN A 80 -1.88 19.51 -1.12
C ASN A 80 -1.50 20.24 0.18
N ASP A 81 -2.40 20.26 1.17
CA ASP A 81 -2.12 20.85 2.49
C ASP A 81 -0.96 20.10 3.16
N MET A 82 -1.02 18.77 3.14
CA MET A 82 0.00 17.94 3.77
C MET A 82 1.34 17.96 3.02
N ARG A 83 1.34 18.13 1.69
CA ARG A 83 2.56 18.27 0.89
C ARG A 83 3.22 19.64 1.06
N SER A 84 2.43 20.70 1.20
CA SER A 84 2.93 22.09 1.26
C SER A 84 3.61 22.44 2.60
N ARG A 85 3.35 21.68 3.66
CA ARG A 85 3.99 21.78 4.99
C ARG A 85 5.44 21.26 5.03
N LYS A 86 6.21 21.57 3.97
CA LYS A 86 7.55 21.07 3.53
C LYS A 86 8.64 20.82 4.58
N LYS A 87 8.48 21.21 5.84
CA LYS A 87 9.47 20.99 6.91
C LYS A 87 9.03 19.99 7.99
N GLU A 88 7.74 19.64 8.08
CA GLU A 88 7.22 18.87 9.22
C GLU A 88 6.47 17.59 8.82
N THR A 89 5.96 17.50 7.58
CA THR A 89 5.19 16.36 7.12
C THR A 89 5.89 15.70 5.94
N HIS A 90 6.40 14.48 6.14
CA HIS A 90 6.97 13.64 5.06
C HIS A 90 5.86 13.05 4.17
N THR A 91 4.90 13.88 3.76
CA THR A 91 3.78 13.49 2.91
C THR A 91 4.08 13.86 1.48
N HIS A 92 4.32 12.87 0.63
CA HIS A 92 4.74 13.09 -0.75
C HIS A 92 4.52 11.87 -1.64
N GLU A 93 4.55 12.12 -2.95
CA GLU A 93 4.66 11.10 -3.99
C GLU A 93 5.98 10.34 -3.85
N ILE A 94 5.94 9.01 -4.01
CA ILE A 94 7.12 8.14 -4.05
C ILE A 94 7.53 7.99 -5.51
N LYS A 95 8.53 8.78 -5.94
CA LYS A 95 9.06 8.77 -7.32
C LYS A 95 10.43 8.12 -7.44
N ASP A 96 11.15 8.00 -6.34
CA ASP A 96 12.50 7.46 -6.33
C ASP A 96 12.46 5.95 -6.61
N GLN A 97 13.13 5.49 -7.67
CA GLN A 97 13.05 4.11 -8.13
C GLN A 97 13.49 3.11 -7.06
N ASP A 98 14.50 3.45 -6.24
CA ASP A 98 14.96 2.61 -5.13
C ASP A 98 13.87 2.42 -4.06
N LYS A 99 13.06 3.46 -3.81
CA LYS A 99 11.92 3.42 -2.87
C LYS A 99 10.77 2.63 -3.45
N ILE A 100 10.47 2.80 -4.74
CA ILE A 100 9.48 1.99 -5.45
C ILE A 100 9.87 0.51 -5.39
N ASP A 101 11.15 0.18 -5.58
CA ASP A 101 11.63 -1.21 -5.52
C ASP A 101 11.54 -1.80 -4.11
N ILE A 102 11.76 -1.00 -3.06
CA ILE A 102 11.51 -1.40 -1.67
C ILE A 102 10.01 -1.69 -1.47
N VAL A 103 9.12 -0.80 -1.92
CA VAL A 103 7.67 -1.00 -1.83
C VAL A 103 7.25 -2.29 -2.52
N LYS A 104 7.76 -2.57 -3.73
CA LYS A 104 7.49 -3.82 -4.45
C LYS A 104 7.95 -5.06 -3.67
N LYS A 105 9.13 -5.01 -3.04
CA LYS A 105 9.64 -6.11 -2.20
C LYS A 105 8.74 -6.36 -0.98
N ILE A 106 8.29 -5.29 -0.32
CA ILE A 106 7.38 -5.37 0.83
C ILE A 106 6.04 -5.96 0.41
N LEU A 107 5.44 -5.46 -0.67
CA LEU A 107 4.19 -5.99 -1.22
C LEU A 107 4.31 -7.47 -1.58
N LYS A 108 5.42 -7.87 -2.20
CA LYS A 108 5.69 -9.28 -2.51
C LYS A 108 5.69 -10.14 -1.26
N GLU A 109 6.35 -9.69 -0.19
CA GLU A 109 6.39 -10.41 1.08
C GLU A 109 5.00 -10.51 1.72
N LEU A 110 4.28 -9.38 1.83
CA LEU A 110 2.92 -9.33 2.39
C LEU A 110 1.97 -10.28 1.66
N ILE A 111 1.95 -10.22 0.33
CA ILE A 111 1.09 -11.09 -0.49
C ILE A 111 1.52 -12.55 -0.34
N SER A 112 2.82 -12.84 -0.25
CA SER A 112 3.32 -14.22 -0.09
C SER A 112 2.98 -14.81 1.27
N CYS A 113 2.95 -14.00 2.33
CA CYS A 113 2.50 -14.44 3.66
C CYS A 113 1.00 -14.82 3.67
N GLN A 114 0.19 -14.18 2.82
CA GLN A 114 -1.26 -14.38 2.72
C GLN A 114 -1.69 -15.42 1.68
N ALA A 115 -0.92 -15.55 0.59
CA ALA A 115 -1.28 -16.40 -0.53
C ALA A 115 -1.06 -17.88 -0.21
N GLN A 116 -2.10 -18.70 -0.33
CA GLN A 116 -1.96 -20.15 -0.39
C GLN A 116 -1.40 -20.57 -1.77
N SER A 117 -0.08 -20.68 -1.85
CA SER A 117 0.74 -21.47 -2.80
C SER A 117 0.52 -21.38 -4.33
N THR A 118 -0.45 -20.65 -4.87
CA THR A 118 -0.81 -20.70 -6.31
C THR A 118 -0.87 -19.34 -7.01
N ILE A 119 -0.67 -18.25 -6.28
CA ILE A 119 -0.79 -16.90 -6.82
C ILE A 119 0.51 -16.46 -7.50
N LYS A 120 0.41 -15.91 -8.72
CA LYS A 120 1.52 -15.22 -9.40
C LYS A 120 1.78 -13.86 -8.74
N VAL A 121 2.41 -13.89 -7.57
CA VAL A 121 2.67 -12.69 -6.73
C VAL A 121 3.33 -11.57 -7.54
N ASP A 122 4.30 -11.89 -8.38
CA ASP A 122 4.98 -10.91 -9.22
C ASP A 122 4.04 -10.20 -10.21
N THR A 123 3.03 -10.90 -10.73
CA THR A 123 2.00 -10.30 -11.59
C THR A 123 1.10 -9.36 -10.80
N ILE A 124 0.69 -9.75 -9.59
CA ILE A 124 -0.14 -8.88 -8.73
C ILE A 124 0.62 -7.61 -8.35
N VAL A 125 1.85 -7.75 -7.87
CA VAL A 125 2.69 -6.60 -7.48
C VAL A 125 2.93 -5.69 -8.68
N LYS A 126 3.22 -6.26 -9.86
CA LYS A 126 3.36 -5.48 -11.09
C LYS A 126 2.09 -4.66 -11.36
N ASN A 127 0.92 -5.27 -11.30
CA ASN A 127 -0.34 -4.59 -11.59
C ASN A 127 -0.71 -3.52 -10.54
N LEU A 128 -0.38 -3.77 -9.26
CA LEU A 128 -0.62 -2.79 -8.18
C LEU A 128 0.25 -1.54 -8.30
N VAL A 129 1.42 -1.64 -8.92
CA VAL A 129 2.43 -0.56 -8.92
C VAL A 129 2.67 0.06 -10.31
N ALA A 130 2.38 -0.62 -11.42
CA ALA A 130 2.80 -0.21 -12.77
C ALA A 130 2.43 1.24 -13.13
N ASP A 131 1.16 1.61 -12.92
CA ASP A 131 0.63 2.94 -13.23
C ASP A 131 0.04 3.64 -11.99
N ALA A 132 0.38 3.13 -10.80
CA ALA A 132 -0.13 3.66 -9.56
C ALA A 132 0.62 4.94 -9.16
N ASP A 133 -0.13 5.99 -8.80
CA ASP A 133 0.42 7.16 -8.13
C ASP A 133 0.74 6.77 -6.68
N LEU A 134 1.99 6.35 -6.44
CA LEU A 134 2.43 5.91 -5.11
C LEU A 134 2.68 7.08 -4.18
N TRP A 135 2.19 6.98 -2.95
CA TRP A 135 2.30 8.05 -1.96
C TRP A 135 2.68 7.52 -0.58
N GLN A 136 3.36 8.39 0.16
CA GLN A 136 3.52 8.29 1.60
C GLN A 136 2.67 9.38 2.26
N LEU A 137 1.76 9.00 3.16
CA LEU A 137 1.13 9.92 4.10
C LEU A 137 1.85 9.82 5.44
N SER A 138 2.28 10.96 5.99
CA SER A 138 2.92 11.00 7.28
C SER A 138 2.00 11.58 8.34
N TYR A 139 1.87 10.85 9.44
CA TYR A 139 1.31 11.37 10.68
C TYR A 139 2.43 11.93 11.57
N PRO A 140 2.21 13.05 12.28
CA PRO A 140 3.18 13.56 13.26
C PRO A 140 3.62 12.45 14.22
N ASN A 141 4.91 12.40 14.58
CA ASN A 141 5.51 11.34 15.39
C ASN A 141 5.77 10.00 14.66
N GLY A 142 5.93 10.02 13.34
CA GLY A 142 6.73 9.02 12.60
C GLY A 142 5.97 7.91 11.88
N MET A 143 4.70 7.68 12.19
CA MET A 143 3.89 6.66 11.52
C MET A 143 3.57 7.08 10.07
N ARG A 144 3.75 6.13 9.13
CA ARG A 144 3.59 6.39 7.69
C ARG A 144 2.68 5.38 7.04
N PHE A 145 1.76 5.88 6.24
CA PHE A 145 0.87 5.07 5.42
C PHE A 145 1.41 5.09 3.99
N ILE A 146 1.65 3.91 3.44
CA ILE A 146 2.16 3.74 2.07
C ILE A 146 1.05 3.14 1.24
N GLY A 147 0.74 3.73 0.09
CA GLY A 147 -0.36 3.28 -0.74
C GLY A 147 -0.37 3.92 -2.12
N SER A 148 -1.42 3.61 -2.88
CA SER A 148 -1.72 4.28 -4.14
C SER A 148 -2.78 5.36 -3.93
N ARG A 149 -2.63 6.47 -4.64
CA ARG A 149 -3.56 7.58 -4.64
C ARG A 149 -4.44 7.56 -5.88
N ASN A 150 -5.73 7.79 -5.69
CA ASN A 150 -6.68 8.11 -6.74
C ASN A 150 -7.56 9.28 -6.27
N GLY A 151 -7.34 10.49 -6.82
CA GLY A 151 -8.03 11.69 -6.34
C GLY A 151 -7.68 12.04 -4.89
N ASN A 152 -8.67 12.03 -4.00
CA ASN A 152 -8.50 12.19 -2.55
C ASN A 152 -8.47 10.85 -1.78
N VAL A 153 -8.59 9.71 -2.46
CA VAL A 153 -8.56 8.39 -1.85
C VAL A 153 -7.14 7.84 -1.84
N MET A 154 -6.71 7.32 -0.69
CA MET A 154 -5.48 6.55 -0.51
C MET A 154 -5.85 5.09 -0.27
N THR A 155 -5.64 4.22 -1.24
CA THR A 155 -5.72 2.77 -1.02
C THR A 155 -4.46 2.31 -0.30
N LEU A 156 -4.60 1.93 0.97
CA LEU A 156 -3.48 1.62 1.85
C LEU A 156 -2.86 0.27 1.50
N PHE A 157 -1.55 0.25 1.24
CA PHE A 157 -0.81 -0.99 1.05
C PHE A 157 -0.29 -1.56 2.35
N PHE A 158 0.35 -0.73 3.17
CA PHE A 158 0.85 -1.11 4.49
C PHE A 158 1.22 0.11 5.32
N VAL A 159 1.44 -0.11 6.61
CA VAL A 159 1.91 0.91 7.55
C VAL A 159 3.39 0.70 7.86
N ASP A 160 4.19 1.75 7.72
CA ASP A 160 5.58 1.81 8.20
C ASP A 160 5.59 2.50 9.56
N TYR A 161 5.63 1.69 10.63
CA TYR A 161 5.69 2.17 12.01
C TYR A 161 7.07 2.71 12.40
N HIS A 162 8.11 2.29 11.68
CA HIS A 162 9.51 2.44 12.09
C HIS A 162 10.31 3.38 11.20
N HIS A 163 9.68 3.99 10.20
CA HIS A 163 10.29 4.96 9.29
C HIS A 163 11.49 4.34 8.54
N LEU A 164 11.32 3.10 8.07
CA LEU A 164 12.38 2.32 7.43
C LEU A 164 12.48 2.54 5.91
N ILE A 165 11.42 3.01 5.25
CA ILE A 165 11.48 3.26 3.79
C ILE A 165 12.35 4.48 3.48
N TYR A 166 12.28 5.52 4.31
CA TYR A 166 13.14 6.71 4.21
C TYR A 166 13.94 6.87 5.51
N PRO A 167 14.96 6.06 5.76
CA PRO A 167 15.61 6.03 7.06
C PRO A 167 16.21 7.38 7.44
N ASN A 168 16.01 7.81 8.69
CA ASN A 168 16.72 8.94 9.26
C ASN A 168 17.87 8.40 10.15
N LYS A 169 19.11 8.76 9.80
CA LYS A 169 20.32 8.32 10.51
C LYS A 169 20.30 8.61 12.02
N ASN A 170 19.53 9.60 12.46
CA ASN A 170 19.46 10.00 13.87
C ASN A 170 18.42 9.21 14.69
N TYR A 171 17.52 8.47 14.05
CA TYR A 171 16.37 7.85 14.73
C TYR A 171 16.28 6.33 14.53
N ASN A 172 17.08 5.75 13.63
CA ASN A 172 17.03 4.32 13.29
C ASN A 172 18.04 3.47 14.09
N ASN A 173 18.36 3.88 15.32
CA ASN A 173 19.33 3.19 16.18
C ASN A 173 18.73 1.98 16.92
N LYS A 174 17.44 1.69 16.73
CA LYS A 174 16.76 0.55 17.35
C LYS A 174 16.81 -0.66 16.41
N ASP A 175 17.07 -1.84 16.97
CA ASP A 175 16.97 -3.09 16.23
C ASP A 175 15.50 -3.55 16.11
N PHE A 176 14.78 -2.94 15.17
CA PHE A 176 13.40 -3.28 14.86
C PHE A 176 13.24 -4.70 14.29
N PHE A 177 14.29 -5.31 13.75
CA PHE A 177 14.22 -6.65 13.14
C PHE A 177 14.11 -7.77 14.17
N SER A 178 14.38 -7.47 15.45
CA SER A 178 14.10 -8.35 16.58
C SER A 178 12.59 -8.47 16.89
N TYR A 179 11.76 -7.54 16.40
CA TYR A 179 10.33 -7.51 16.70
C TYR A 179 9.57 -8.59 15.92
N LYS A 180 8.56 -9.17 16.57
CA LYS A 180 7.79 -10.33 16.04
C LYS A 180 6.29 -10.21 16.21
N CYS A 181 5.79 -9.16 16.86
CA CYS A 181 4.36 -9.03 17.12
C CYS A 181 3.65 -8.50 15.87
N CYS A 182 2.77 -9.31 15.30
CA CYS A 182 1.92 -8.96 14.16
C CYS A 182 0.52 -8.60 14.64
N LEU A 183 -0.10 -7.67 13.94
CA LEU A 183 -1.36 -7.06 14.28
C LEU A 183 -2.56 -7.81 13.69
N MET A 184 -2.37 -8.45 12.53
CA MET A 184 -3.26 -9.47 11.98
C MET A 184 -2.44 -10.76 11.86
N ASN A 185 -2.77 -11.79 12.63
CA ASN A 185 -1.99 -13.03 12.65
C ASN A 185 -1.80 -13.61 11.25
N GLU A 186 -0.65 -14.22 10.99
CA GLU A 186 -0.47 -15.02 9.78
C GLU A 186 -1.47 -16.19 9.82
N LEU A 187 -2.31 -16.32 8.79
CA LEU A 187 -3.25 -17.44 8.60
C LEU A 187 -2.58 -18.83 8.74
N LYS A 188 -1.24 -18.90 8.59
CA LYS A 188 -0.45 -20.11 8.79
C LYS A 188 -0.52 -20.66 10.21
N ASN A 189 -0.66 -19.81 11.23
CA ASN A 189 -0.68 -20.27 12.62
C ASN A 189 -2.05 -20.78 13.04
N GLU A 190 -3.14 -20.21 12.52
CA GLU A 190 -4.50 -20.64 12.89
C GLU A 190 -4.83 -22.04 12.33
N LEU A 191 -4.33 -22.38 11.14
CA LEU A 191 -4.50 -23.73 10.59
C LEU A 191 -3.69 -24.76 11.38
N ALA A 192 -2.44 -24.46 11.74
CA ALA A 192 -1.61 -25.34 12.55
C ALA A 192 -2.17 -25.56 13.97
N GLU A 193 -2.71 -24.51 14.60
CA GLU A 193 -3.37 -24.63 15.91
C GLU A 193 -4.71 -25.39 15.83
N SER A 194 -5.44 -25.27 14.72
CA SER A 194 -6.69 -26.01 14.49
C SER A 194 -6.47 -27.51 14.23
N GLU A 195 -5.39 -27.87 13.52
CA GLU A 195 -5.02 -29.27 13.26
C GLU A 195 -4.56 -29.97 14.55
N ILE A 196 -3.76 -29.29 15.38
CA ILE A 196 -3.34 -29.80 16.69
C ILE A 196 -4.54 -29.96 17.64
N ALA A 197 -5.51 -29.05 17.61
CA ALA A 197 -6.71 -29.15 18.42
C ALA A 197 -7.64 -30.31 17.99
N SER A 198 -7.70 -30.63 16.69
CA SER A 198 -8.48 -31.77 16.17
C SER A 198 -7.84 -33.13 16.44
N ASP A 199 -6.51 -33.21 16.53
CA ASP A 199 -5.81 -34.47 16.84
C ASP A 199 -5.88 -34.85 18.33
N VAL A 200 -6.09 -33.86 19.21
CA VAL A 200 -6.31 -34.09 20.66
C VAL A 200 -7.74 -34.58 20.95
N GLN A 201 -8.73 -34.19 20.16
CA GLN A 201 -10.13 -34.62 20.36
C GLN A 201 -10.47 -35.99 19.76
N ASN A 202 -9.60 -36.57 18.92
CA ASN A 202 -9.82 -37.88 18.29
C ASN A 202 -9.02 -39.03 18.94
N ASN A 203 -8.33 -38.76 20.06
CA ASN A 203 -7.51 -39.73 20.79
C ASN A 203 -8.02 -40.03 22.22
N ASP A 204 -9.25 -39.61 22.54
CA ASP A 204 -9.96 -39.96 23.79
C ASP A 204 -11.17 -40.88 23.51
#